data_AF-D4CXI9-F1
#
_entry.id   AF-D4CXI9-F1
#
_cell.length_a   1.000
_cell.length_b   1.000
_cell.length_c   1.000
_cell.angle_alpha   90.00
_cell.angle_beta   90.00
_cell.angle_gamma   90.00
#
_symmetry.space_group_name_H-M   'P 1'
#
loop_
_entity.id
_entity.type
_entity.pdbx_description
1 polymer ?
#
loop_
_entity_poly.entity_id
_entity_poly.type
_entity_poly.pdbx_seq_one_letter_code
_entity_poly.pdbx_strand_id
1 'polypeptide(L)'
;MFEFLKRILNINIFENKKEIKNENNIKNKNDKNSASVKNQIIINGKKYNNISSGNLTISNNKIYINGSFIENLKNIEEKNIKIEIYGDKNFISIDSCETVSVNGNVYNIKLINGTVTCNDVRNDVTITNGDINANKISGKCNVINGDIKCLN
;
A
#
# COMPACT_ATOMS: atom_id res chain seq x y z
N MET A 1 34.64 -1.25 28.06
CA MET A 1 33.60 -0.26 28.41
C MET A 1 32.18 -0.83 28.42
N PHE A 2 31.85 -1.83 27.58
CA PHE A 2 30.53 -2.49 27.59
C PHE A 2 30.30 -3.49 28.74
N GLU A 3 31.35 -4.12 29.27
CA GLU A 3 31.22 -5.12 30.35
C GLU A 3 30.92 -4.51 31.74
N PHE A 4 31.25 -3.23 31.95
CA PHE A 4 30.97 -2.54 33.22
C PHE A 4 29.47 -2.21 33.38
N LEU A 5 28.74 -2.03 32.26
CA LEU A 5 27.31 -1.73 32.27
C LEU A 5 26.44 -2.95 32.62
N LYS A 6 26.88 -4.17 32.24
CA LYS A 6 26.15 -5.42 32.51
C LYS A 6 26.04 -5.72 34.02
N ARG A 7 27.05 -5.35 34.80
CA ARG A 7 27.12 -5.62 36.26
C ARG A 7 26.24 -4.70 37.10
N ILE A 8 25.86 -3.53 36.60
CA ILE A 8 25.04 -2.54 37.33
C ILE A 8 23.54 -2.85 37.20
N LEU A 9 23.12 -3.50 36.12
CA LEU A 9 21.69 -3.59 35.77
C LEU A 9 21.01 -4.93 36.11
N ASN A 10 21.75 -5.99 36.49
CA ASN A 10 21.16 -7.30 36.82
C ASN A 10 20.15 -7.81 35.76
N ILE A 11 20.37 -7.49 34.48
CA ILE A 11 19.53 -7.92 33.36
C ILE A 11 20.15 -9.20 32.80
N ASN A 12 19.53 -10.34 33.08
CA ASN A 12 19.79 -11.57 32.34
C ASN A 12 19.18 -11.44 30.94
N ILE A 13 20.00 -11.07 29.96
CA ILE A 13 19.61 -11.11 28.55
C ILE A 13 19.70 -12.57 28.10
N PHE A 14 18.57 -13.27 28.06
CA PHE A 14 18.45 -14.57 27.40
C PHE A 14 18.69 -14.38 25.90
N GLU A 15 19.80 -14.93 25.38
CA GLU A 15 20.03 -15.07 23.94
C GLU A 15 19.03 -16.09 23.36
N ASN A 16 17.89 -15.62 22.89
CA ASN A 16 16.95 -16.45 22.16
C ASN A 16 17.37 -16.47 20.67
N LYS A 17 18.33 -17.35 20.32
CA LYS A 17 18.59 -17.72 18.92
C LYS A 17 17.35 -18.44 18.39
N LYS A 18 16.48 -17.72 17.69
CA LYS A 18 15.38 -18.34 16.95
C LYS A 18 15.89 -18.73 15.57
N GLU A 19 16.22 -20.02 15.42
CA GLU A 19 16.42 -20.66 14.11
C GLU A 19 15.19 -20.41 13.23
N ILE A 20 15.38 -19.74 12.10
CA ILE A 20 14.35 -19.60 11.07
C ILE A 20 14.34 -20.89 10.27
N LYS A 21 13.40 -21.79 10.59
CA LYS A 21 13.07 -22.93 9.73
C LYS A 21 12.21 -22.43 8.56
N ASN A 22 12.69 -22.67 7.34
CA ASN A 22 11.93 -22.52 6.11
C ASN A 22 10.76 -23.53 6.11
N GLU A 23 9.55 -23.06 6.40
CA GLU A 23 8.33 -23.85 6.21
C GLU A 23 7.61 -23.39 4.94
N ASN A 24 8.07 -23.93 3.81
CA ASN A 24 7.21 -24.12 2.65
C ASN A 24 6.22 -25.23 2.98
N ASN A 25 4.97 -24.89 3.33
CA ASN A 25 3.76 -25.68 3.04
C ASN A 25 2.55 -25.11 3.79
N ILE A 26 1.70 -24.33 3.10
CA ILE A 26 0.29 -24.17 3.52
C ILE A 26 -0.58 -24.53 2.32
N LYS A 27 -0.94 -25.82 2.24
CA LYS A 27 -2.14 -26.27 1.52
C LYS A 27 -3.34 -25.98 2.42
N ASN A 28 -4.03 -24.87 2.20
CA ASN A 28 -5.37 -24.68 2.78
C ASN A 28 -6.43 -25.08 1.76
N LYS A 29 -6.90 -26.33 1.89
CA LYS A 29 -8.23 -26.73 1.43
C LYS A 29 -9.24 -25.97 2.29
N ASN A 30 -10.00 -25.06 1.70
CA ASN A 30 -11.38 -24.70 2.08
C ASN A 30 -11.94 -23.71 1.06
N ASP A 31 -12.08 -24.15 -0.20
CA ASP A 31 -12.90 -23.44 -1.18
C ASP A 31 -14.37 -23.71 -0.87
N LYS A 32 -14.91 -22.99 0.11
CA LYS A 32 -16.34 -22.78 0.25
C LYS A 32 -16.68 -21.46 -0.42
N ASN A 33 -17.31 -21.58 -1.59
CA ASN A 33 -18.02 -20.56 -2.36
C ASN A 33 -18.35 -19.29 -1.56
N SER A 34 -17.47 -18.31 -1.64
CA SER A 34 -17.79 -16.90 -1.52
C SER A 34 -17.35 -16.29 -2.84
N ALA A 35 -18.19 -15.46 -3.47
CA ALA A 35 -17.77 -14.66 -4.61
C ALA A 35 -16.63 -13.76 -4.14
N SER A 36 -15.41 -14.29 -4.19
CA SER A 36 -14.24 -13.71 -3.54
C SER A 36 -13.93 -12.43 -4.28
N VAL A 37 -14.21 -11.30 -3.63
CA VAL A 37 -13.76 -9.99 -4.10
C VAL A 37 -12.27 -10.14 -4.38
N LYS A 38 -11.90 -10.04 -5.65
CA LYS A 38 -10.56 -10.34 -6.12
C LYS A 38 -9.62 -9.28 -5.57
N ASN A 39 -9.12 -9.45 -4.35
CA ASN A 39 -8.21 -8.49 -3.75
C ASN A 39 -6.80 -8.73 -4.28
N GLN A 40 -6.49 -8.01 -5.35
CA GLN A 40 -5.27 -8.12 -6.13
C GLN A 40 -4.66 -6.73 -6.30
N ILE A 41 -3.33 -6.66 -6.30
CA ILE A 41 -2.60 -5.47 -6.73
C ILE A 41 -1.69 -5.86 -7.88
N ILE A 42 -1.67 -5.05 -8.93
CA ILE A 42 -0.80 -5.20 -10.09
C ILE A 42 0.07 -3.95 -10.15
N ILE A 43 1.39 -4.12 -10.15
CA ILE A 43 2.35 -3.02 -10.27
C ILE A 43 3.20 -3.31 -11.49
N ASN A 44 3.17 -2.43 -12.49
CA ASN A 44 3.90 -2.59 -13.75
C ASN A 44 3.74 -4.01 -14.37
N GLY A 45 2.51 -4.54 -14.33
CA GLY A 45 2.18 -5.87 -14.84
C GLY A 45 2.45 -7.05 -13.88
N LYS A 46 3.20 -6.86 -12.79
CA LYS A 46 3.46 -7.89 -11.79
C LYS A 46 2.29 -8.01 -10.81
N LYS A 47 1.73 -9.21 -10.71
CA LYS A 47 0.53 -9.50 -9.91
C LYS A 47 0.88 -9.95 -8.49
N TYR A 48 0.15 -9.39 -7.54
CA TYR A 48 0.18 -9.76 -6.13
C TYR A 48 -1.25 -10.16 -5.69
N ASN A 49 -1.43 -11.41 -5.29
CA ASN A 49 -2.75 -11.98 -4.94
C ASN A 49 -2.93 -12.10 -3.43
N ASN A 50 -4.17 -12.29 -2.99
CA ASN A 50 -4.55 -12.50 -1.58
C ASN A 50 -4.11 -11.34 -0.66
N ILE A 51 -4.13 -10.11 -1.19
CA ILE A 51 -3.81 -8.92 -0.41
C ILE A 51 -5.04 -8.54 0.39
N SER A 52 -4.95 -8.41 1.71
CA SER A 52 -6.07 -7.92 2.51
C SER A 52 -6.46 -6.47 2.14
N SER A 53 -7.69 -6.10 2.47
CA SER A 53 -8.10 -4.69 2.53
C SER A 53 -7.20 -3.98 3.55
N GLY A 54 -6.59 -2.86 3.18
CA GLY A 54 -5.65 -2.18 4.06
C GLY A 54 -4.93 -1.03 3.38
N ASN A 55 -3.65 -0.82 3.72
CA ASN A 55 -2.89 0.37 3.36
C ASN A 55 -1.89 0.07 2.24
N LEU A 56 -1.89 0.91 1.20
CA LEU A 56 -0.84 0.93 0.18
C LEU A 56 0.04 2.17 0.38
N THR A 57 1.34 1.95 0.51
CA THR A 57 2.33 3.03 0.61
C THR A 57 3.42 2.86 -0.44
N ILE A 58 3.73 3.93 -1.15
CA ILE A 58 4.82 3.98 -2.12
C ILE A 58 5.67 5.19 -1.83
N SER A 59 6.89 4.91 -1.39
CA SER A 59 7.82 5.94 -0.95
C SER A 59 9.25 5.50 -1.21
N ASN A 60 10.12 6.44 -1.59
CA ASN A 60 11.54 6.20 -1.81
C ASN A 60 11.85 4.99 -2.72
N ASN A 61 11.10 4.87 -3.84
CA ASN A 61 11.18 3.75 -4.77
C ASN A 61 10.90 2.38 -4.10
N LYS A 62 10.11 2.34 -3.03
CA LYS A 62 9.72 1.09 -2.36
C LYS A 62 8.23 1.02 -2.20
N ILE A 63 7.70 -0.19 -2.31
CA ILE A 63 6.28 -0.47 -2.16
C ILE A 63 6.06 -1.25 -0.86
N TYR A 64 5.04 -0.83 -0.13
CA TYR A 64 4.61 -1.44 1.11
C TYR A 64 3.11 -1.69 1.10
N ILE A 65 2.71 -2.88 1.54
CA ILE A 65 1.31 -3.24 1.75
C ILE A 65 1.14 -3.56 3.23
N ASN A 66 0.24 -2.87 3.91
CA ASN A 66 0.04 -2.97 5.36
C ASN A 66 1.33 -2.80 6.17
N GLY A 67 2.27 -2.00 5.66
CA GLY A 67 3.59 -1.78 6.26
C GLY A 67 4.62 -2.87 5.93
N SER A 68 4.24 -4.00 5.35
CA SER A 68 5.19 -5.01 4.88
C SER A 68 5.81 -4.60 3.55
N PHE A 69 7.14 -4.64 3.47
CA PHE A 69 7.88 -4.38 2.23
C PHE A 69 7.58 -5.44 1.18
N ILE A 70 7.29 -5.00 -0.05
CA ILE A 70 6.94 -5.88 -1.17
C ILE A 70 8.02 -5.83 -2.25
N GLU A 71 8.42 -4.63 -2.66
CA GLU A 71 9.28 -4.46 -3.84
C GLU A 71 10.08 -3.17 -3.79
N ASN A 72 11.25 -3.20 -4.42
CA ASN A 72 12.12 -2.05 -4.65
C ASN A 72 12.14 -1.72 -6.15
N LEU A 73 11.78 -0.49 -6.48
CA LEU A 73 11.62 0.06 -7.82
C LEU A 73 12.91 0.71 -8.36
N LYS A 74 14.04 0.58 -7.66
CA LYS A 74 15.33 1.19 -8.06
C LYS A 74 15.83 0.79 -9.45
N ASN A 75 15.46 -0.39 -9.94
CA ASN A 75 15.93 -0.92 -11.23
C ASN A 75 14.92 -0.71 -12.38
N ILE A 76 13.87 0.07 -12.16
CA ILE A 76 12.89 0.38 -13.21
C ILE A 76 13.39 1.62 -13.94
N GLU A 77 13.83 1.43 -15.18
CA GLU A 77 14.45 2.46 -16.04
C GLU A 77 13.50 3.65 -16.29
N GLU A 78 12.19 3.41 -16.25
CA GLU A 78 11.16 4.44 -16.26
C GLU A 78 10.45 4.52 -14.89
N LYS A 79 10.44 5.71 -14.26
CA LYS A 79 9.65 5.97 -13.03
C LYS A 79 8.13 5.98 -13.26
N ASN A 80 7.71 5.48 -14.41
CA ASN A 80 6.34 5.31 -14.87
C ASN A 80 5.67 4.16 -14.10
N ILE A 81 5.41 4.40 -12.82
CA ILE A 81 4.80 3.41 -11.92
C ILE A 81 3.30 3.40 -12.21
N LYS A 82 2.82 2.30 -12.79
CA LYS A 82 1.40 2.02 -13.05
C LYS A 82 0.88 0.96 -12.10
N ILE A 83 -0.22 1.27 -11.43
CA ILE A 83 -0.76 0.44 -10.36
C ILE A 83 -2.23 0.19 -10.60
N GLU A 84 -2.63 -1.07 -10.58
CA GLU A 84 -4.02 -1.47 -10.56
C GLU A 84 -4.32 -2.19 -9.25
N ILE A 85 -5.35 -1.74 -8.56
CA ILE A 85 -5.82 -2.31 -7.31
C ILE A 85 -7.23 -2.81 -7.56
N TYR A 86 -7.49 -4.05 -7.16
CA TYR A 86 -8.83 -4.62 -7.16
C TYR A 86 -9.28 -4.77 -5.71
N GLY A 87 -10.47 -4.24 -5.40
CA GLY A 87 -11.03 -4.20 -4.06
C GLY A 87 -10.70 -2.92 -3.27
N ASP A 88 -11.37 -2.80 -2.13
CA ASP A 88 -11.32 -1.60 -1.30
C ASP A 88 -9.95 -1.41 -0.61
N LYS A 89 -9.62 -0.14 -0.34
CA LYS A 89 -8.45 0.26 0.45
C LYS A 89 -8.80 1.28 1.52
N ASN A 90 -8.17 1.15 2.68
CA ASN A 90 -8.35 2.10 3.77
C ASN A 90 -7.51 3.36 3.52
N PHE A 91 -6.29 3.19 3.04
CA PHE A 91 -5.39 4.30 2.84
C PHE A 91 -4.48 4.09 1.65
N ILE A 92 -4.33 5.13 0.84
CA ILE A 92 -3.35 5.19 -0.25
C ILE A 92 -2.44 6.39 0.00
N SER A 93 -1.14 6.15 0.11
CA SER A 93 -0.12 7.20 0.26
C SER A 93 1.00 7.00 -0.74
N ILE A 94 1.13 7.92 -1.68
CA ILE A 94 2.03 7.77 -2.83
C ILE A 94 2.84 9.05 -3.04
N ASP A 95 4.16 8.92 -3.03
CA ASP A 95 5.08 10.04 -3.28
C ASP A 95 5.22 10.34 -4.78
N SER A 96 5.21 9.30 -5.62
CA SER A 96 5.30 9.44 -7.07
C SER A 96 4.76 8.21 -7.79
N CYS A 97 3.92 8.42 -8.79
CA CYS A 97 3.47 7.42 -9.75
C CYS A 97 3.07 8.09 -11.06
N GLU A 98 2.85 7.31 -12.12
CA GLU A 98 2.15 7.81 -13.31
C GLU A 98 0.64 7.72 -13.06
N THR A 99 0.16 6.50 -12.79
CA THR A 99 -1.27 6.23 -12.56
C THR A 99 -1.50 5.17 -11.50
N VAL A 100 -2.51 5.38 -10.67
CA VAL A 100 -3.12 4.35 -9.81
C VAL A 100 -4.59 4.22 -10.15
N SER A 101 -5.03 3.02 -10.54
CA SER A 101 -6.43 2.67 -10.77
C SER A 101 -6.90 1.75 -9.66
N VAL A 102 -7.95 2.14 -8.93
CA VAL A 102 -8.58 1.35 -7.87
C VAL A 102 -9.97 0.94 -8.31
N ASN A 103 -10.13 -0.33 -8.65
CA ASN A 103 -11.42 -0.97 -8.88
C ASN A 103 -12.09 -1.28 -7.53
N GLY A 104 -12.47 -0.23 -6.82
CA GLY A 104 -13.00 -0.28 -5.46
C GLY A 104 -13.06 1.09 -4.80
N ASN A 105 -13.52 1.11 -3.56
CA ASN A 105 -13.60 2.33 -2.77
C ASN A 105 -12.30 2.56 -1.99
N VAL A 106 -11.97 3.83 -1.78
CA VAL A 106 -10.85 4.23 -0.94
C VAL A 106 -11.37 5.06 0.23
N TYR A 107 -10.86 4.82 1.43
CA TYR A 107 -11.27 5.64 2.56
C TYR A 107 -10.54 6.99 2.56
N ASN A 108 -9.20 7.00 2.46
CA ASN A 108 -8.39 8.23 2.42
C ASN A 108 -7.28 8.15 1.36
N ILE A 109 -6.99 9.28 0.69
CA ILE A 109 -5.93 9.38 -0.32
C ILE A 109 -4.97 10.52 0.00
N LYS A 110 -3.68 10.23 -0.08
CA LYS A 110 -2.58 11.20 -0.09
C LYS A 110 -1.67 10.96 -1.29
N LEU A 111 -1.59 11.94 -2.19
CA LEU A 111 -0.81 11.88 -3.41
C LEU A 111 0.13 13.08 -3.50
N ILE A 112 1.42 12.83 -3.71
CA ILE A 112 2.37 13.92 -3.98
C ILE A 112 2.50 14.15 -5.48
N ASN A 113 2.76 13.09 -6.28
CA ASN A 113 2.84 13.19 -7.73
C ASN A 113 2.13 12.02 -8.43
N GLY A 114 1.26 12.30 -9.40
CA GLY A 114 0.66 11.30 -10.29
C GLY A 114 -0.84 11.47 -10.51
N THR A 115 -1.52 10.44 -11.01
CA THR A 115 -2.98 10.42 -11.16
C THR A 115 -3.59 9.24 -10.41
N VAL A 116 -4.69 9.44 -9.67
CA VAL A 116 -5.45 8.35 -9.03
C VAL A 116 -6.86 8.29 -9.59
N THR A 117 -7.32 7.11 -9.96
CA THR A 117 -8.70 6.82 -10.34
C THR A 117 -9.29 5.80 -9.37
N CYS A 118 -10.49 6.03 -8.85
CA CYS A 118 -11.17 5.10 -7.94
C CYS A 118 -12.71 5.21 -8.07
N ASN A 119 -13.46 4.32 -7.41
CA ASN A 119 -14.92 4.43 -7.37
C ASN A 119 -15.33 5.60 -6.45
N ASP A 120 -15.39 5.38 -5.13
CA ASP A 120 -15.70 6.43 -4.17
C ASP A 120 -14.53 6.66 -3.22
N VAL A 121 -14.34 7.92 -2.83
CA VAL A 121 -13.53 8.30 -1.67
C VAL A 121 -14.46 8.61 -0.48
N ARG A 122 -14.35 7.82 0.59
CA ARG A 122 -15.26 7.91 1.74
C ARG A 122 -14.87 9.00 2.75
N ASN A 123 -13.65 9.52 2.68
CA ASN A 123 -13.17 10.60 3.54
C ASN A 123 -12.31 11.59 2.73
N ASP A 124 -11.19 12.05 3.28
CA ASP A 124 -10.42 13.19 2.78
C ASP A 124 -9.44 12.80 1.68
N VAL A 125 -9.15 13.79 0.83
CA VAL A 125 -8.20 13.73 -0.27
C VAL A 125 -7.18 14.84 -0.11
N THR A 126 -5.89 14.50 -0.21
CA THR A 126 -4.80 15.49 -0.28
C THR A 126 -3.92 15.23 -1.48
N ILE A 127 -3.73 16.24 -2.32
CA ILE A 127 -2.91 16.20 -3.53
C ILE A 127 -1.92 17.37 -3.54
N THR A 128 -0.65 17.08 -3.84
CA THR A 128 0.35 18.12 -4.10
C THR A 128 0.42 18.46 -5.60
N ASN A 129 0.75 17.51 -6.47
CA ASN A 129 0.82 17.68 -7.93
C ASN A 129 0.16 16.50 -8.64
N GLY A 130 -1.07 16.63 -9.11
CA GLY A 130 -1.72 15.51 -9.78
C GLY A 130 -3.23 15.59 -9.82
N ASP A 131 -3.81 14.57 -10.43
CA ASP A 131 -5.25 14.52 -10.66
C ASP A 131 -5.90 13.36 -9.92
N ILE A 132 -7.14 13.58 -9.46
CA ILE A 132 -8.00 12.49 -8.96
C ILE A 132 -9.31 12.44 -9.73
N ASN A 133 -9.62 11.24 -10.21
CA ASN A 133 -10.90 10.88 -10.79
C ASN A 133 -11.63 9.91 -9.86
N ALA A 134 -12.76 10.33 -9.31
CA ALA A 134 -13.63 9.48 -8.50
C ALA A 134 -15.08 9.68 -8.96
N ASN A 135 -15.99 8.78 -8.59
CA ASN A 135 -17.42 9.02 -8.75
C ASN A 135 -17.89 10.04 -7.70
N LYS A 136 -17.53 9.79 -6.43
CA LYS A 136 -17.87 10.66 -5.31
C LYS A 136 -16.72 10.80 -4.32
N ILE A 137 -16.53 11.99 -3.76
CA ILE A 137 -15.65 12.25 -2.61
C ILE A 137 -16.51 12.82 -1.48
N SER A 138 -16.53 12.12 -0.34
CA SER A 138 -17.40 12.50 0.79
C SER A 138 -16.71 13.43 1.80
N GLY A 139 -15.37 13.48 1.80
CA GLY A 139 -14.60 14.34 2.70
C GLY A 139 -14.07 15.61 2.04
N LYS A 140 -13.14 16.26 2.73
CA LYS A 140 -12.48 17.48 2.27
C LYS A 140 -11.42 17.15 1.21
N CYS A 141 -11.34 18.02 0.21
CA CYS A 141 -10.32 17.97 -0.81
C CYS A 141 -9.32 19.10 -0.59
N ASN A 142 -8.04 18.78 -0.50
CA ASN A 142 -6.96 19.76 -0.45
C ASN A 142 -6.00 19.51 -1.62
N VAL A 143 -5.94 20.45 -2.55
CA VAL A 143 -5.16 20.35 -3.79
C VAL A 143 -4.27 21.56 -3.92
N ILE A 144 -2.97 21.33 -4.10
CA ILE A 144 -2.02 22.41 -4.38
C ILE A 144 -1.94 22.66 -5.88
N ASN A 145 -1.74 21.61 -6.68
CA ASN A 145 -1.64 21.68 -8.13
C ASN A 145 -2.26 20.43 -8.79
N GLY A 146 -3.16 20.65 -9.74
CA GLY A 146 -3.92 19.61 -10.45
C GLY A 146 -5.43 19.68 -10.18
N ASP A 147 -6.16 18.69 -10.69
CA ASP A 147 -7.61 18.69 -10.74
C ASP A 147 -8.25 17.53 -9.95
N ILE A 148 -9.47 17.77 -9.46
CA ILE A 148 -10.34 16.72 -8.95
C ILE A 148 -11.61 16.67 -9.81
N LYS A 149 -11.91 15.49 -10.34
CA LYS A 149 -13.10 15.22 -11.13
C LYS A 149 -13.97 14.18 -10.42
N CYS A 150 -15.20 14.59 -10.12
CA CYS A 150 -16.25 13.71 -9.61
C CYS A 150 -17.22 13.35 -10.75
N LEU A 151 -17.36 12.06 -11.05
CA LEU A 151 -18.27 11.53 -12.06
C LEU A 151 -19.58 11.13 -11.36
N ASN A 152 -20.55 12.05 -11.34
CA ASN A 152 -21.88 11.87 -10.73
C ASN A 152 -22.60 10.60 -11.21
#